data_AF-A0A5B0PR74-F1
#
_entry.id   AF-A0A5B0PR74-F1
#
_cell.length_a   1.000
_cell.length_b   1.000
_cell.length_c   1.000
_cell.angle_alpha   90.00
_cell.angle_beta   90.00
_cell.angle_gamma   90.00
#
_symmetry.space_group_name_H-M   'P 1'
#
loop_
_entity.id
_entity.type
_entity.pdbx_description
1 polymer ?
#
loop_
_entity_poly.entity_id
_entity_poly.type
_entity_poly.pdbx_seq_one_letter_code
_entity_poly.pdbx_strand_id
1 'polypeptide(L)'
;MNKRARRSTRPTRRIIYTEDQDEEVGSRQPKQPTKPLKPIPKKTVDTVDSSSLSGLEDSPSGSLAGEPDACLLEESLALPLRIINTAGRAHSVSYHTSHLPQDRHLLTSRDPPSSSLQASLLAWFDLVKGNREMPWRKEVVGIANWTEQQKGQRAYEVWVSEIMLQQTQVETVKSYYLRWMTRFPTIFDLAKADVEQVNECWQGLGYYSRASRLLSGAKKVVERFAGVLPEDPLVMEKEVDGIGPYSAGAIASIAYAKQVPMVDGNVHRVLSRITALYAPQAAKATTKFLWSIAAALVPQDRPGDFNQALMELGATVCKPREANCTSCPLSKWCRAYQEKQVLCVLEGGQQTHPSRLKRRVVDDEDIEDVCNLCQPLESLRASSGASSSDGHVLIYPMAKERKKPALREVAVSLVIWKESAPEDQMESSLENTPLSTGQAKALLIKRPEKGLLAGLWEFPSIDLAESNDSTADERQKKIERLLGKTVVGFTTAISSRTEGVSDGSKYQIQRSPVQLPDIEHVFSHLRVTYKSSVLLIHSPTPPTLQNPSLPDRPAASGQAIWSPCNDILTANLGNPHKKVWNAWLTHSDLSPSSIPSSSKPRKRKSSALNDPHA
;
A
#
# COMPACT_ATOMS: atom_id res chain seq x y z
N MET A 1 31.59 51.44 23.84
CA MET A 1 32.45 50.26 23.61
C MET A 1 31.67 49.29 22.72
N ASN A 2 31.89 49.30 21.40
CA ASN A 2 32.52 48.22 20.60
C ASN A 2 31.86 46.83 20.77
N LYS A 3 31.42 46.07 19.76
CA LYS A 3 31.66 46.07 18.30
C LYS A 3 30.65 45.12 17.59
N ARG A 4 30.19 45.57 16.42
CA ARG A 4 29.93 44.86 15.14
C ARG A 4 28.88 43.73 15.02
N ALA A 5 27.84 44.11 14.27
CA ALA A 5 27.04 43.29 13.38
C ALA A 5 27.83 42.64 12.22
N ARG A 6 27.39 41.47 11.76
CA ARG A 6 27.56 40.99 10.37
C ARG A 6 26.34 40.16 9.92
N ARG A 7 25.59 40.72 8.97
CA ARG A 7 24.81 40.00 7.95
C ARG A 7 25.77 39.20 7.06
N SER A 8 25.36 38.03 6.59
CA SER A 8 25.81 37.51 5.28
C SER A 8 24.74 36.63 4.64
N THR A 9 24.27 37.12 3.50
CA THR A 9 23.38 36.53 2.52
C THR A 9 24.08 35.45 1.68
N ARG A 10 23.27 34.55 1.09
CA ARG A 10 23.64 33.46 0.15
C ARG A 10 24.43 33.95 -1.08
N PRO A 11 24.94 33.02 -1.90
CA PRO A 11 24.62 33.12 -3.32
C PRO A 11 24.05 31.81 -3.91
N THR A 12 22.89 32.00 -4.54
CA THR A 12 22.24 31.19 -5.55
C THR A 12 23.11 31.14 -6.81
N ARG A 13 23.39 29.95 -7.35
CA ARG A 13 23.97 29.80 -8.70
C ARG A 13 22.93 30.20 -9.75
N ARG A 14 23.17 31.33 -10.43
CA ARG A 14 22.57 31.67 -11.72
C ARG A 14 23.28 30.83 -12.80
N ILE A 15 22.50 30.05 -13.56
CA ILE A 15 22.91 29.52 -14.85
C ILE A 15 22.50 30.59 -15.87
N ILE A 16 23.50 31.17 -16.53
CA ILE A 16 23.33 32.11 -17.63
C ILE A 16 23.37 31.28 -18.92
N TYR A 17 22.33 31.38 -19.73
CA TYR A 17 22.37 30.92 -21.12
C TYR A 17 23.06 32.00 -21.96
N THR A 18 24.09 31.61 -22.72
CA THR A 18 24.62 32.40 -23.83
C THR A 18 24.34 31.61 -25.10
N GLU A 19 23.45 32.17 -25.92
CA GLU A 19 23.43 31.91 -27.37
C GLU A 19 24.69 32.53 -27.96
N ASP A 20 25.40 31.79 -28.81
CA ASP A 20 26.09 32.37 -29.96
C ASP A 20 26.30 31.30 -31.05
N GLN A 21 26.32 31.80 -32.27
CA GLN A 21 26.08 31.14 -33.54
C GLN A 21 27.32 30.41 -34.10
N ASP A 22 27.04 29.47 -35.01
CA ASP A 22 27.75 29.11 -36.24
C ASP A 22 29.29 29.22 -36.31
N GLU A 23 29.96 28.08 -36.54
CA GLU A 23 30.98 27.95 -37.61
C GLU A 23 31.14 26.48 -38.05
N GLU A 24 31.40 26.34 -39.35
CA GLU A 24 31.37 25.12 -40.16
C GLU A 24 32.78 24.50 -40.32
N VAL A 25 32.81 23.25 -40.81
CA VAL A 25 33.94 22.52 -41.43
C VAL A 25 34.94 21.77 -40.53
N GLY A 26 35.05 20.45 -40.75
CA GLY A 26 36.28 19.72 -40.41
C GLY A 26 36.18 18.19 -40.32
N SER A 27 36.14 17.51 -41.46
CA SER A 27 36.30 16.05 -41.58
C SER A 27 37.55 15.51 -40.88
N ARG A 28 37.43 14.42 -40.10
CA ARG A 28 38.46 13.36 -39.92
C ARG A 28 37.99 12.25 -38.97
N GLN A 29 37.78 11.04 -39.51
CA GLN A 29 37.90 9.79 -38.72
C GLN A 29 39.38 9.57 -38.36
N PRO A 30 39.71 8.87 -37.25
CA PRO A 30 40.11 7.46 -37.42
C PRO A 30 39.96 6.48 -36.22
N LYS A 31 39.86 5.20 -36.60
CA LYS A 31 40.54 3.99 -36.07
C LYS A 31 39.96 3.23 -34.85
N GLN A 32 39.39 2.07 -35.21
CA GLN A 32 39.34 0.82 -34.43
C GLN A 32 40.75 0.26 -34.13
N PRO A 33 40.93 -0.47 -33.02
CA PRO A 33 42.01 -1.43 -32.87
C PRO A 33 41.49 -2.88 -32.97
N THR A 34 41.85 -3.51 -34.08
CA THR A 34 41.89 -4.96 -34.29
C THR A 34 43.07 -5.59 -33.54
N LYS A 35 42.86 -6.69 -32.79
CA LYS A 35 43.89 -7.73 -32.56
C LYS A 35 43.27 -9.13 -32.43
N PRO A 36 43.99 -10.19 -32.86
CA PRO A 36 43.40 -11.43 -33.36
C PRO A 36 43.37 -12.58 -32.33
N LEU A 37 42.39 -13.48 -32.50
CA LEU A 37 42.27 -14.77 -31.84
C LEU A 37 43.33 -15.77 -32.34
N LYS A 38 43.93 -16.52 -31.40
CA LYS A 38 44.75 -17.72 -31.67
C LYS A 38 43.90 -19.00 -31.59
N PRO A 39 44.23 -20.06 -32.37
CA PRO A 39 43.37 -21.22 -32.55
C PRO A 39 43.54 -22.28 -31.44
N ILE A 40 42.44 -22.95 -31.11
CA ILE A 40 42.37 -24.14 -30.23
C ILE A 40 42.48 -25.40 -31.12
N PRO A 41 43.31 -26.40 -30.76
CA PRO A 41 43.45 -27.62 -31.55
C PRO A 41 42.31 -28.60 -31.27
N LYS A 42 41.79 -29.18 -32.37
CA LYS A 42 40.87 -30.32 -32.39
C LYS A 42 41.57 -31.57 -31.84
N LYS A 43 40.91 -32.32 -30.95
CA LYS A 43 41.22 -33.73 -30.70
C LYS A 43 40.04 -34.60 -31.07
N THR A 44 40.43 -35.73 -31.62
CA THR A 44 39.73 -36.75 -32.38
C THR A 44 38.75 -37.57 -31.56
N VAL A 45 37.74 -38.03 -32.30
CA VAL A 45 36.78 -39.09 -31.97
C VAL A 45 37.51 -40.43 -31.97
N ASP A 46 37.31 -41.22 -30.91
CA ASP A 46 37.56 -42.66 -30.94
C ASP A 46 36.25 -43.39 -30.63
N THR A 47 35.80 -44.11 -31.64
CA THR A 47 34.79 -45.16 -31.69
C THR A 47 35.22 -46.39 -30.90
N VAL A 48 34.33 -46.96 -30.08
CA VAL A 48 34.38 -48.38 -29.71
C VAL A 48 32.97 -48.96 -29.73
N ASP A 49 32.89 -50.15 -30.29
CA ASP A 49 31.73 -50.84 -30.84
C ASP A 49 31.02 -51.76 -29.82
N SER A 50 29.69 -51.79 -29.94
CA SER A 50 28.75 -52.92 -29.92
C SER A 50 28.92 -54.17 -29.00
N SER A 51 27.84 -54.37 -28.22
CA SER A 51 27.01 -55.59 -28.09
C SER A 51 27.45 -56.79 -27.24
N SER A 52 26.58 -57.17 -26.28
CA SER A 52 26.16 -58.53 -25.89
C SER A 52 25.06 -58.43 -24.82
N LEU A 53 23.79 -58.66 -25.16
CA LEU A 53 23.03 -59.93 -25.10
C LEU A 53 22.14 -60.03 -23.85
N SER A 54 20.85 -60.16 -24.17
CA SER A 54 19.66 -60.56 -23.42
C SER A 54 19.80 -61.58 -22.28
N GLY A 55 18.96 -61.44 -21.26
CA GLY A 55 18.48 -62.58 -20.47
C GLY A 55 17.77 -62.24 -19.16
N LEU A 56 16.49 -62.61 -19.10
CA LEU A 56 15.72 -63.11 -17.96
C LEU A 56 14.92 -62.13 -17.08
N GLU A 57 13.62 -62.39 -17.15
CA GLU A 57 12.57 -62.10 -16.17
C GLU A 57 12.94 -62.72 -14.81
N ASP A 58 12.72 -61.98 -13.72
CA ASP A 58 11.99 -62.46 -12.55
C ASP A 58 11.80 -61.32 -11.54
N SER A 59 10.53 -61.13 -11.14
CA SER A 59 10.17 -60.26 -10.02
C SER A 59 10.50 -60.95 -8.69
N PRO A 60 10.90 -60.18 -7.67
CA PRO A 60 10.29 -60.38 -6.38
C PRO A 60 9.79 -59.07 -5.79
N SER A 61 8.53 -59.11 -5.37
CA SER A 61 7.94 -58.21 -4.39
C SER A 61 8.86 -58.07 -3.18
N GLY A 62 9.35 -56.86 -2.94
CA GLY A 62 10.19 -56.52 -1.80
C GLY A 62 10.00 -55.06 -1.43
N SER A 63 9.22 -54.83 -0.38
CA SER A 63 9.03 -53.54 0.27
C SER A 63 10.38 -52.95 0.72
N LEU A 64 10.87 -51.95 -0.02
CA LEU A 64 11.88 -51.01 0.45
C LEU A 64 11.35 -49.60 0.18
N ALA A 65 10.53 -49.12 1.11
CA ALA A 65 10.46 -47.69 1.36
C ALA A 65 11.87 -47.26 1.77
N GLY A 66 12.62 -46.70 0.83
CA GLY A 66 13.81 -45.93 1.15
C GLY A 66 13.35 -44.72 1.95
N GLU A 67 13.57 -44.77 3.27
CA GLU A 67 13.61 -43.60 4.13
C GLU A 67 14.40 -42.49 3.42
N PRO A 68 13.89 -41.26 3.29
CA PRO A 68 14.70 -40.16 2.79
C PRO A 68 15.87 -39.94 3.75
N ASP A 69 17.09 -40.00 3.22
CA ASP A 69 18.38 -39.77 3.90
C ASP A 69 18.30 -38.96 5.21
N ALA A 70 18.19 -39.66 6.34
CA ALA A 70 18.25 -39.06 7.67
C ALA A 70 19.59 -38.31 7.91
N CYS A 71 20.65 -38.72 7.20
CA CYS A 71 21.99 -38.15 7.31
C CYS A 71 22.08 -36.72 6.72
N LEU A 72 21.33 -36.40 5.65
CA LEU A 72 21.32 -35.06 5.05
C LEU A 72 20.51 -34.02 5.87
N LEU A 73 19.51 -34.48 6.62
CA LEU A 73 18.75 -33.65 7.55
C LEU A 73 19.59 -33.24 8.78
N GLU A 74 20.49 -34.12 9.25
CA GLU A 74 21.38 -33.81 10.37
C GLU A 74 22.41 -32.71 10.04
N GLU A 75 23.01 -32.74 8.84
CA GLU A 75 23.95 -31.68 8.42
C GLU A 75 23.27 -30.32 8.22
N SER A 76 22.06 -30.29 7.64
CA SER A 76 21.32 -29.04 7.38
C SER A 76 20.86 -28.33 8.67
N LEU A 77 20.73 -29.05 9.78
CA LEU A 77 20.24 -28.50 11.06
C LEU A 77 21.37 -28.23 12.06
N ALA A 78 22.59 -28.68 11.81
CA ALA A 78 23.75 -28.48 12.69
C ALA A 78 24.09 -27.00 12.91
N LEU A 79 24.11 -26.20 11.83
CA LEU A 79 24.43 -24.77 11.91
C LEU A 79 23.33 -23.96 12.64
N PRO A 80 22.02 -24.11 12.31
CA PRO A 80 20.94 -23.52 13.11
C PRO A 80 20.99 -23.95 14.58
N LEU A 81 21.27 -25.23 14.88
CA LEU A 81 21.40 -25.74 16.25
C LEU A 81 22.53 -25.06 17.03
N ARG A 82 23.69 -24.87 16.40
CA ARG A 82 24.80 -24.13 17.01
C ARG A 82 24.38 -22.71 17.37
N ILE A 83 23.78 -21.99 16.41
CA ILE A 83 23.44 -20.57 16.54
C ILE A 83 22.30 -20.33 17.54
N ILE A 84 21.29 -21.21 17.59
CA ILE A 84 20.20 -21.12 18.58
C ILE A 84 20.72 -21.30 20.01
N ASN A 85 21.74 -22.14 20.21
CA ASN A 85 22.35 -22.37 21.52
C ASN A 85 23.38 -21.30 21.92
N THR A 86 23.85 -20.47 20.99
CA THR A 86 24.75 -19.35 21.29
C THR A 86 24.03 -18.23 22.02
N ALA A 87 24.65 -17.67 23.06
CA ALA A 87 24.10 -16.55 23.81
C ALA A 87 23.72 -15.38 22.89
N GLY A 88 22.51 -14.84 23.05
CA GLY A 88 21.99 -13.75 22.22
C GLY A 88 21.82 -14.10 20.74
N ARG A 89 21.95 -15.39 20.36
CA ARG A 89 21.99 -15.85 18.97
C ARG A 89 23.09 -15.15 18.17
N ALA A 90 24.32 -15.08 18.68
CA ALA A 90 25.45 -14.54 17.91
C ALA A 90 25.79 -15.44 16.70
N HIS A 91 26.01 -14.83 15.54
CA HIS A 91 26.26 -15.49 14.25
C HIS A 91 26.89 -14.52 13.26
N SER A 92 27.57 -15.01 12.23
CA SER A 92 28.05 -14.16 11.13
C SER A 92 26.94 -13.75 10.15
N VAL A 93 27.13 -12.64 9.43
CA VAL A 93 26.16 -12.16 8.42
C VAL A 93 25.86 -13.22 7.35
N SER A 94 26.84 -14.07 7.03
CA SER A 94 26.71 -15.17 6.07
C SER A 94 25.66 -16.21 6.47
N TYR A 95 25.31 -16.30 7.77
CA TYR A 95 24.23 -17.16 8.23
C TYR A 95 22.91 -16.80 7.54
N HIS A 96 22.67 -15.55 7.19
CA HIS A 96 21.41 -15.15 6.56
C HIS A 96 21.26 -15.62 5.10
N THR A 97 22.37 -15.96 4.42
CA THR A 97 22.37 -16.15 2.96
C THR A 97 23.09 -17.40 2.50
N SER A 98 23.89 -18.07 3.33
CA SER A 98 24.72 -19.24 2.95
C SER A 98 23.91 -20.43 2.42
N HIS A 99 22.63 -20.54 2.78
CA HIS A 99 21.71 -21.57 2.29
C HIS A 99 20.95 -21.17 1.03
N LEU A 100 21.02 -19.90 0.64
CA LEU A 100 20.43 -19.42 -0.58
C LEU A 100 21.41 -19.68 -1.73
N PRO A 101 20.94 -19.96 -2.94
CA PRO A 101 21.81 -20.10 -4.08
C PRO A 101 22.54 -18.77 -4.32
N GLN A 102 23.85 -18.71 -4.03
CA GLN A 102 24.64 -17.48 -4.10
C GLN A 102 25.31 -17.27 -5.47
N ASP A 103 25.41 -18.29 -6.32
CA ASP A 103 26.19 -18.19 -7.55
C ASP A 103 25.39 -18.51 -8.82
N ARG A 104 25.35 -17.54 -9.74
CA ARG A 104 24.69 -17.62 -11.05
C ARG A 104 25.45 -18.49 -12.06
N HIS A 105 26.68 -18.90 -11.75
CA HIS A 105 27.60 -19.53 -12.70
C HIS A 105 27.92 -21.01 -12.45
N LEU A 106 27.46 -21.58 -11.32
CA LEU A 106 27.76 -22.97 -10.94
C LEU A 106 26.49 -23.77 -10.64
N LEU A 107 25.52 -23.76 -11.56
CA LEU A 107 24.67 -24.93 -11.72
C LEU A 107 25.55 -26.02 -12.37
N THR A 108 26.29 -26.76 -11.55
CA THR A 108 26.88 -28.01 -12.03
C THR A 108 25.75 -28.91 -12.55
N SER A 109 25.95 -29.57 -13.69
CA SER A 109 24.94 -30.31 -14.47
C SER A 109 24.30 -31.52 -13.77
N ARG A 110 24.39 -31.62 -12.44
CA ARG A 110 23.91 -32.74 -11.62
C ARG A 110 22.58 -32.51 -10.93
N ASP A 111 22.13 -31.26 -10.75
CA ASP A 111 20.84 -30.98 -10.13
C ASP A 111 19.74 -30.78 -11.20
N PRO A 112 18.60 -31.48 -11.11
CA PRO A 112 17.50 -31.28 -12.06
C PRO A 112 16.96 -29.85 -11.95
N PRO A 113 16.54 -29.20 -13.05
CA PRO A 113 16.07 -27.80 -13.06
C PRO A 113 14.88 -27.53 -12.11
N SER A 114 14.18 -28.58 -11.67
CA SER A 114 13.10 -28.56 -10.67
C SER A 114 13.56 -28.41 -9.21
N SER A 115 14.87 -28.39 -8.91
CA SER A 115 15.39 -28.39 -7.54
C SER A 115 15.75 -27.01 -6.98
N SER A 116 15.60 -25.91 -7.75
CA SER A 116 15.96 -24.56 -7.29
C SER A 116 14.83 -23.85 -6.54
N LEU A 117 15.19 -22.88 -5.69
CA LEU A 117 14.23 -22.03 -4.97
C LEU A 117 13.29 -21.31 -5.94
N GLN A 118 13.84 -20.77 -7.03
CA GLN A 118 13.08 -20.06 -8.05
C GLN A 118 12.10 -20.98 -8.78
N ALA A 119 12.54 -22.17 -9.19
CA ALA A 119 11.69 -23.15 -9.87
C ALA A 119 10.55 -23.63 -8.96
N SER A 120 10.83 -23.93 -7.69
CA SER A 120 9.81 -24.33 -6.70
C SER A 120 8.74 -23.24 -6.52
N LEU A 121 9.16 -21.98 -6.37
CA LEU A 121 8.23 -20.88 -6.20
C LEU A 121 7.37 -20.63 -7.45
N LEU A 122 7.97 -20.66 -8.63
CA LEU A 122 7.26 -20.45 -9.89
C LEU A 122 6.28 -21.60 -10.18
N ALA A 123 6.69 -22.85 -9.96
CA ALA A 123 5.82 -24.01 -10.13
C ALA A 123 4.60 -23.93 -9.22
N TRP A 124 4.79 -23.56 -7.94
CA TRP A 124 3.68 -23.30 -7.03
C TRP A 124 2.80 -22.15 -7.52
N PHE A 125 3.41 -21.04 -7.97
CA PHE A 125 2.65 -19.88 -8.43
C PHE A 125 1.79 -20.19 -9.65
N ASP A 126 2.29 -21.00 -10.59
CA ASP A 126 1.53 -21.42 -11.77
C ASP A 126 0.25 -22.19 -11.39
N LEU A 127 0.25 -22.94 -10.29
CA LEU A 127 -0.92 -23.63 -9.77
C LEU A 127 -1.94 -22.71 -9.09
N VAL A 128 -1.50 -21.57 -8.51
CA VAL A 128 -2.36 -20.73 -7.66
C VAL A 128 -2.68 -19.35 -8.25
N LYS A 129 -1.96 -18.90 -9.28
CA LYS A 129 -2.07 -17.53 -9.81
C LYS A 129 -3.48 -17.18 -10.30
N GLY A 130 -4.25 -18.19 -10.74
CA GLY A 130 -5.64 -18.05 -11.18
C GLY A 130 -6.69 -18.04 -10.05
N ASN A 131 -6.37 -18.51 -8.84
CA ASN A 131 -7.37 -18.82 -7.81
C ASN A 131 -8.13 -17.62 -7.24
N ARG A 132 -7.56 -16.41 -7.35
CA ARG A 132 -8.09 -15.20 -6.68
C ARG A 132 -8.79 -14.23 -7.63
N GLU A 133 -8.87 -14.55 -8.92
CA GLU A 133 -9.47 -13.74 -9.98
C GLU A 133 -9.09 -12.25 -9.85
N MET A 134 -7.84 -11.92 -10.20
CA MET A 134 -7.36 -10.54 -10.18
C MET A 134 -7.35 -9.96 -11.60
N PRO A 135 -8.25 -9.03 -11.95
CA PRO A 135 -8.40 -8.53 -13.33
C PRO A 135 -7.15 -7.91 -13.95
N TRP A 136 -6.23 -7.43 -13.09
CA TRP A 136 -4.94 -6.87 -13.51
C TRP A 136 -3.87 -7.94 -13.79
N ARG A 137 -4.07 -9.21 -13.39
CA ARG A 137 -3.19 -10.33 -13.73
C ARG A 137 -3.57 -10.93 -15.08
N LYS A 138 -3.30 -10.18 -16.15
CA LYS A 138 -3.46 -10.68 -17.52
C LYS A 138 -2.34 -11.65 -17.84
N GLU A 139 -2.65 -12.66 -18.65
CA GLU A 139 -1.64 -13.55 -19.22
C GLU A 139 -0.72 -12.74 -20.15
N VAL A 140 0.59 -12.91 -19.98
CA VAL A 140 1.62 -12.23 -20.76
C VAL A 140 2.46 -13.29 -21.46
N VAL A 141 2.17 -13.54 -22.74
CA VAL A 141 2.93 -14.48 -23.57
C VAL A 141 3.74 -13.70 -24.60
N GLY A 142 5.02 -14.04 -24.73
CA GLY A 142 5.88 -13.48 -25.77
C GLY A 142 6.13 -11.98 -25.65
N ILE A 143 6.31 -11.45 -24.43
CA ILE A 143 6.55 -10.02 -24.16
C ILE A 143 7.73 -9.43 -24.96
N ALA A 144 8.69 -10.26 -25.35
CA ALA A 144 9.81 -9.88 -26.22
C ALA A 144 9.35 -9.43 -27.62
N ASN A 145 8.20 -9.92 -28.08
CA ASN A 145 7.63 -9.61 -29.40
C ASN A 145 6.61 -8.46 -29.35
N TRP A 146 6.34 -7.90 -28.17
CA TRP A 146 5.38 -6.82 -28.02
C TRP A 146 5.95 -5.49 -28.54
N THR A 147 5.09 -4.73 -29.21
CA THR A 147 5.36 -3.32 -29.56
C THR A 147 5.52 -2.46 -28.31
N GLU A 148 6.18 -1.32 -28.42
CA GLU A 148 6.30 -0.37 -27.30
C GLU A 148 4.95 0.08 -26.76
N GLN A 149 3.93 0.23 -27.63
CA GLN A 149 2.59 0.62 -27.22
C GLN A 149 1.87 -0.48 -26.43
N GLN A 150 2.04 -1.76 -26.81
CA GLN A 150 1.48 -2.88 -26.03
C GLN A 150 2.12 -2.98 -24.64
N LYS A 151 3.45 -2.81 -24.57
CA LYS A 151 4.16 -2.76 -23.28
C LYS A 151 3.73 -1.54 -22.45
N GLY A 152 3.59 -0.38 -23.08
CA GLY A 152 3.11 0.85 -22.45
C GLY A 152 1.70 0.70 -21.87
N GLN A 153 0.77 0.10 -22.63
CA GLN A 153 -0.58 -0.20 -22.16
C GLN A 153 -0.54 -1.17 -20.97
N ARG A 154 0.29 -2.22 -21.03
CA ARG A 154 0.44 -3.15 -19.91
C ARG A 154 1.05 -2.47 -18.68
N ALA A 155 2.03 -1.59 -18.87
CA ALA A 155 2.64 -0.83 -17.79
C ALA A 155 1.63 0.10 -17.12
N TYR A 156 0.75 0.76 -17.88
CA TYR A 156 -0.35 1.55 -17.34
C TYR A 156 -1.30 0.70 -16.49
N GLU A 157 -1.75 -0.44 -16.99
CA GLU A 157 -2.63 -1.36 -16.26
C GLU A 157 -2.03 -1.85 -14.94
N VAL A 158 -0.77 -2.29 -14.98
CA VAL A 158 -0.02 -2.70 -13.79
C VAL A 158 0.11 -1.53 -12.83
N TRP A 159 0.51 -0.36 -13.31
CA TRP A 159 0.67 0.84 -12.49
C TRP A 159 -0.61 1.21 -11.74
N VAL A 160 -1.76 1.26 -12.42
CA VAL A 160 -3.06 1.55 -11.78
C VAL A 160 -3.34 0.53 -10.67
N SER A 161 -3.19 -0.76 -10.96
CA SER A 161 -3.46 -1.80 -9.97
C SER A 161 -2.54 -1.71 -8.74
N GLU A 162 -1.25 -1.46 -8.95
CA GLU A 162 -0.25 -1.35 -7.89
C GLU A 162 -0.53 -0.15 -6.98
N ILE A 163 -0.93 1.00 -7.55
CA ILE A 163 -1.31 2.17 -6.77
C ILE A 163 -2.59 1.91 -5.96
N MET A 164 -3.59 1.23 -6.54
CA MET A 164 -4.82 0.89 -5.82
C MET A 164 -4.54 -0.09 -4.66
N LEU A 165 -3.67 -1.08 -4.84
CA LEU A 165 -3.34 -2.11 -3.85
C LEU A 165 -2.51 -1.59 -2.66
N GLN A 166 -1.93 -0.39 -2.75
CA GLN A 166 -1.24 0.22 -1.60
C GLN A 166 -2.20 0.37 -0.40
N GLN A 167 -1.91 -0.35 0.68
CA GLN A 167 -2.71 -0.33 1.92
C GLN A 167 -4.20 -0.65 1.71
N THR A 168 -4.56 -1.35 0.64
CA THR A 168 -5.94 -1.72 0.30
C THR A 168 -6.02 -3.21 -0.01
N GLN A 169 -7.10 -3.87 0.39
CA GLN A 169 -7.27 -5.32 0.18
C GLN A 169 -7.65 -5.63 -1.27
N VAL A 170 -7.14 -6.74 -1.81
CA VAL A 170 -7.40 -7.19 -3.19
C VAL A 170 -8.89 -7.24 -3.51
N GLU A 171 -9.71 -7.79 -2.62
CA GLU A 171 -11.15 -7.94 -2.87
C GLU A 171 -11.86 -6.59 -3.03
N THR A 172 -11.45 -5.58 -2.26
CA THR A 172 -11.95 -4.21 -2.42
C THR A 172 -11.50 -3.61 -3.75
N VAL A 173 -10.27 -3.85 -4.18
CA VAL A 173 -9.70 -3.21 -5.39
C VAL A 173 -10.35 -3.70 -6.68
N LYS A 174 -10.83 -4.96 -6.77
CA LYS A 174 -11.40 -5.55 -7.99
C LYS A 174 -12.42 -4.65 -8.69
N SER A 175 -13.45 -4.21 -7.98
CA SER A 175 -14.52 -3.38 -8.55
C SER A 175 -14.07 -1.97 -8.90
N TYR A 176 -13.12 -1.41 -8.15
CA TYR A 176 -12.54 -0.09 -8.44
C TYR A 176 -11.66 -0.12 -9.68
N TYR A 177 -10.82 -1.15 -9.80
CA TYR A 177 -9.98 -1.35 -10.97
C TYR A 177 -10.82 -1.50 -12.24
N LEU A 178 -11.86 -2.33 -12.21
CA LEU A 178 -12.74 -2.50 -13.38
C LEU A 178 -13.42 -1.20 -13.78
N ARG A 179 -14.04 -0.47 -12.83
CA ARG A 179 -14.65 0.84 -13.13
C ARG A 179 -13.64 1.85 -13.67
N TRP A 180 -12.43 1.87 -13.09
CA TRP A 180 -11.35 2.73 -13.53
C TRP A 180 -10.93 2.42 -14.96
N MET A 181 -10.68 1.14 -15.28
CA MET A 181 -10.27 0.73 -16.62
C MET A 181 -11.38 0.93 -17.67
N THR A 182 -12.65 0.90 -17.28
CA THR A 182 -13.76 1.30 -18.16
C THR A 182 -13.75 2.81 -18.44
N ARG A 183 -13.50 3.63 -17.42
CA ARG A 183 -13.54 5.11 -17.55
C ARG A 183 -12.28 5.69 -18.18
N PHE A 184 -11.11 5.13 -17.83
CA PHE A 184 -9.79 5.55 -18.30
C PHE A 184 -9.02 4.34 -18.87
N PRO A 185 -9.41 3.84 -20.06
CA PRO A 185 -8.82 2.63 -20.63
C PRO A 185 -7.31 2.74 -20.92
N THR A 186 -6.86 3.93 -21.31
CA THR A 186 -5.44 4.23 -21.59
C THR A 186 -4.91 5.35 -20.71
N ILE A 187 -3.59 5.47 -20.66
CA ILE A 187 -2.93 6.58 -19.98
C ILE A 187 -3.28 7.95 -20.59
N PHE A 188 -3.61 8.00 -21.89
CA PHE A 188 -4.05 9.22 -22.57
C PHE A 188 -5.44 9.67 -22.09
N ASP A 189 -6.34 8.73 -21.85
CA ASP A 189 -7.67 9.02 -21.31
C ASP A 189 -7.56 9.58 -19.88
N LEU A 190 -6.71 8.95 -19.06
CA LEU A 190 -6.42 9.46 -17.72
C LEU A 190 -5.77 10.84 -17.77
N ALA A 191 -4.80 11.07 -18.66
CA ALA A 191 -4.12 12.36 -18.77
C ALA A 191 -5.05 13.51 -19.20
N LYS A 192 -6.11 13.21 -19.96
CA LYS A 192 -7.15 14.19 -20.33
C LYS A 192 -8.15 14.49 -19.21
N ALA A 193 -8.21 13.65 -18.18
CA ALA A 193 -9.15 13.80 -17.09
C ALA A 193 -8.84 15.01 -16.19
N ASP A 194 -9.89 15.50 -15.53
CA ASP A 194 -9.79 16.43 -14.41
C ASP A 194 -9.72 15.69 -13.06
N VAL A 195 -9.48 16.47 -11.99
CA VAL A 195 -9.31 15.92 -10.64
C VAL A 195 -10.64 15.40 -10.09
N GLU A 196 -11.76 16.01 -10.46
CA GLU A 196 -13.11 15.64 -10.08
C GLU A 196 -13.47 14.24 -10.59
N GLN A 197 -13.29 13.99 -11.89
CA GLN A 197 -13.54 12.70 -12.55
C GLN A 197 -12.68 11.58 -11.94
N VAL A 198 -11.41 11.87 -11.66
CA VAL A 198 -10.50 10.92 -11.02
C VAL A 198 -10.95 10.61 -9.59
N ASN A 199 -11.31 11.63 -8.81
CA ASN A 199 -11.77 11.43 -7.44
C ASN A 199 -13.12 10.71 -7.36
N GLU A 200 -14.02 10.93 -8.31
CA GLU A 200 -15.28 10.21 -8.44
C GLU A 200 -15.03 8.70 -8.61
N CYS A 201 -14.12 8.32 -9.52
CA CYS A 201 -13.73 6.92 -9.71
C CYS A 201 -13.00 6.33 -8.48
N TRP A 202 -12.29 7.16 -7.72
CA TRP A 202 -11.54 6.77 -6.51
C TRP A 202 -12.38 6.80 -5.23
N GLN A 203 -13.62 7.29 -5.30
CA GLN A 203 -14.45 7.60 -4.14
C GLN A 203 -14.68 6.34 -3.29
N GLY A 204 -14.23 6.41 -2.03
CA GLY A 204 -14.36 5.30 -1.06
C GLY A 204 -13.12 4.42 -0.92
N LEU A 205 -12.15 4.49 -1.84
CA LEU A 205 -10.90 3.70 -1.76
C LEU A 205 -9.89 4.25 -0.74
N GLY A 206 -10.03 5.53 -0.38
CA GLY A 206 -9.16 6.22 0.57
C GLY A 206 -7.79 6.60 0.00
N TYR A 207 -7.04 7.41 0.75
CA TYR A 207 -5.73 7.96 0.34
C TYR A 207 -5.78 8.61 -1.05
N TYR A 208 -6.64 9.60 -1.24
CA TYR A 208 -6.90 10.28 -2.52
C TYR A 208 -5.65 10.92 -3.16
N SER A 209 -4.61 11.22 -2.37
CA SER A 209 -3.32 11.66 -2.90
C SER A 209 -2.66 10.64 -3.85
N ARG A 210 -3.04 9.36 -3.77
CA ARG A 210 -2.64 8.34 -4.74
C ARG A 210 -3.26 8.60 -6.11
N ALA A 211 -4.56 8.89 -6.15
CA ALA A 211 -5.29 9.17 -7.39
C ALA A 211 -4.78 10.46 -8.05
N SER A 212 -4.54 11.51 -7.26
CA SER A 212 -4.02 12.78 -7.80
C SER A 212 -2.60 12.65 -8.35
N ARG A 213 -1.74 11.86 -7.70
CA ARG A 213 -0.39 11.55 -8.22
C ARG A 213 -0.43 10.67 -9.46
N LEU A 214 -1.37 9.72 -9.53
CA LEU A 214 -1.59 8.89 -10.72
C LEU A 214 -1.98 9.78 -11.91
N LEU A 215 -2.87 10.77 -11.70
CA LEU A 215 -3.24 11.76 -12.71
C LEU A 215 -2.05 12.65 -13.12
N SER A 216 -1.32 13.24 -12.15
CA SER A 216 -0.17 14.11 -12.46
C SER A 216 0.95 13.34 -13.17
N GLY A 217 1.23 12.11 -12.72
CA GLY A 217 2.15 11.21 -13.38
C GLY A 217 1.73 10.86 -14.80
N ALA A 218 0.44 10.57 -15.03
CA ALA A 218 -0.07 10.23 -16.36
C ALA A 218 0.08 11.40 -17.34
N LYS A 219 -0.28 12.62 -16.90
CA LYS A 219 -0.06 13.85 -17.67
C LYS A 219 1.42 14.02 -18.06
N LYS A 220 2.31 13.85 -17.08
CA LYS A 220 3.77 13.95 -17.30
C LYS A 220 4.30 12.87 -18.25
N VAL A 221 3.78 11.65 -18.17
CA VAL A 221 4.19 10.55 -19.06
C VAL A 221 3.72 10.77 -20.49
N VAL A 222 2.50 11.28 -20.68
CA VAL A 222 2.00 11.67 -22.01
C VAL A 222 2.86 12.80 -22.60
N GLU A 223 3.16 13.83 -21.81
CA GLU A 223 3.94 14.99 -22.25
C GLU A 223 5.41 14.64 -22.56
N ARG A 224 6.10 13.91 -21.67
CA ARG A 224 7.56 13.72 -21.76
C ARG A 224 7.99 12.40 -22.39
N PHE A 225 7.14 11.38 -22.32
CA PHE A 225 7.47 10.03 -22.77
C PHE A 225 6.46 9.49 -23.79
N ALA A 226 5.72 10.38 -24.45
CA ALA A 226 4.75 10.05 -25.49
C ALA A 226 3.72 8.96 -25.06
N GLY A 227 3.36 8.95 -23.77
CA GLY A 227 2.40 7.99 -23.21
C GLY A 227 2.97 6.62 -22.88
N VAL A 228 4.29 6.41 -22.96
CA VAL A 228 4.92 5.13 -22.58
C VAL A 228 5.73 5.32 -21.30
N LEU A 229 5.43 4.54 -20.26
CA LEU A 229 6.22 4.55 -19.02
C LEU A 229 7.67 4.10 -19.32
N PRO A 230 8.71 4.76 -18.78
CA PRO A 230 10.10 4.32 -18.97
C PRO A 230 10.31 2.85 -18.57
N GLU A 231 11.07 2.07 -19.34
CA GLU A 231 11.36 0.67 -18.95
C GLU A 231 12.36 0.57 -17.78
N ASP A 232 13.21 1.59 -17.60
CA ASP A 232 14.18 1.66 -16.52
C ASP A 232 13.48 2.09 -15.21
N PRO A 233 13.48 1.25 -14.15
CA PRO A 233 12.83 1.59 -12.89
C PRO A 233 13.43 2.82 -12.20
N LEU A 234 14.72 3.12 -12.37
CA LEU A 234 15.34 4.31 -11.77
C LEU A 234 14.85 5.58 -12.46
N VAL A 235 14.63 5.52 -13.77
CA VAL A 235 14.03 6.63 -14.52
C VAL A 235 12.56 6.81 -14.13
N MET A 236 11.79 5.71 -14.03
CA MET A 236 10.40 5.78 -13.56
C MET A 236 10.29 6.41 -12.16
N GLU A 237 11.08 5.95 -11.20
CA GLU A 237 11.06 6.45 -9.82
C GLU A 237 11.41 7.94 -9.75
N LYS A 238 12.41 8.38 -10.54
CA LYS A 238 12.85 9.77 -10.54
C LYS A 238 11.85 10.70 -11.22
N GLU A 239 11.27 10.25 -12.33
CA GLU A 239 10.56 11.13 -13.25
C GLU A 239 9.04 11.09 -13.10
N VAL A 240 8.43 10.03 -12.56
CA VAL A 240 6.98 9.87 -12.51
C VAL A 240 6.43 10.02 -11.10
N ASP A 241 5.51 10.98 -10.91
CA ASP A 241 4.93 11.25 -9.61
C ASP A 241 4.18 10.03 -9.05
N GLY A 242 4.43 9.72 -7.78
CA GLY A 242 3.76 8.62 -7.08
C GLY A 242 4.32 7.22 -7.38
N ILE A 243 5.32 7.10 -8.27
CA ILE A 243 6.09 5.86 -8.44
C ILE A 243 7.28 5.89 -7.47
N GLY A 244 7.31 4.94 -6.53
CA GLY A 244 8.48 4.69 -5.68
C GLY A 244 9.21 3.40 -6.09
N PRO A 245 10.28 3.01 -5.38
CA PRO A 245 11.10 1.84 -5.70
C PRO A 245 10.28 0.55 -5.91
N TYR A 246 9.29 0.34 -5.04
CA TYR A 246 8.36 -0.80 -5.13
C TYR A 246 7.59 -0.82 -6.45
N SER A 247 6.87 0.26 -6.77
CA SER A 247 6.02 0.32 -7.97
C SER A 247 6.88 0.31 -9.25
N ALA A 248 8.04 0.95 -9.23
CA ALA A 248 8.98 0.90 -10.34
C ALA A 248 9.45 -0.54 -10.62
N GLY A 249 9.87 -1.28 -9.58
CA GLY A 249 10.24 -2.68 -9.69
C GLY A 249 9.07 -3.58 -10.15
N ALA A 250 7.87 -3.33 -9.65
CA ALA A 250 6.65 -4.04 -10.05
C ALA A 250 6.36 -3.86 -11.55
N ILE A 251 6.30 -2.61 -12.01
CA ILE A 251 6.00 -2.28 -13.40
C ILE A 251 7.10 -2.81 -14.32
N ALA A 252 8.37 -2.56 -13.99
CA ALA A 252 9.51 -3.01 -14.79
C ALA A 252 9.58 -4.54 -14.92
N SER A 253 9.34 -5.29 -13.84
CA SER A 253 9.38 -6.75 -13.89
C SER A 253 8.16 -7.36 -14.56
N ILE A 254 6.95 -6.84 -14.32
CA ILE A 254 5.69 -7.42 -14.83
C ILE A 254 5.41 -6.99 -16.28
N ALA A 255 5.60 -5.72 -16.63
CA ALA A 255 5.23 -5.17 -17.93
C ALA A 255 6.40 -5.11 -18.93
N TYR A 256 7.64 -5.09 -18.44
CA TYR A 256 8.84 -4.98 -19.28
C TYR A 256 9.81 -6.16 -19.14
N ALA A 257 9.45 -7.18 -18.34
CA ALA A 257 10.26 -8.36 -18.08
C ALA A 257 11.71 -8.05 -17.64
N LYS A 258 11.91 -6.92 -16.95
CA LYS A 258 13.24 -6.56 -16.42
C LYS A 258 13.54 -7.38 -15.15
N GLN A 259 14.77 -7.87 -15.06
CA GLN A 259 15.27 -8.58 -13.88
C GLN A 259 15.54 -7.60 -12.74
N VAL A 260 14.48 -7.13 -12.09
CA VAL A 260 14.56 -6.15 -11.00
C VAL A 260 13.71 -6.57 -9.81
N PRO A 261 14.17 -6.33 -8.57
CA PRO A 261 13.44 -6.70 -7.38
C PRO A 261 12.27 -5.76 -7.11
N MET A 262 11.31 -6.27 -6.34
CA MET A 262 10.35 -5.44 -5.63
C MET A 262 10.13 -6.00 -4.21
N VAL A 263 9.98 -5.11 -3.24
CA VAL A 263 9.76 -5.51 -1.84
C VAL A 263 8.61 -4.71 -1.24
N ASP A 264 7.47 -5.35 -1.00
CA ASP A 264 6.38 -4.85 -0.15
C ASP A 264 6.44 -5.46 1.26
N GLY A 265 5.39 -5.23 2.07
CA GLY A 265 5.27 -5.85 3.38
C GLY A 265 5.11 -7.38 3.35
N ASN A 266 4.63 -7.97 2.25
CA ASN A 266 4.54 -9.42 2.08
C ASN A 266 5.91 -10.02 1.78
N VAL A 267 6.60 -9.50 0.76
CA VAL A 267 7.95 -9.90 0.39
C VAL A 267 8.93 -9.65 1.53
N HIS A 268 8.86 -8.50 2.21
CA HIS A 268 9.68 -8.23 3.38
C HIS A 268 9.53 -9.34 4.43
N ARG A 269 8.30 -9.74 4.76
CA ARG A 269 8.05 -10.80 5.75
C ARG A 269 8.59 -12.15 5.29
N VAL A 270 8.33 -12.51 4.03
CA VAL A 270 8.82 -13.77 3.44
C VAL A 270 10.35 -13.81 3.50
N LEU A 271 11.02 -12.76 3.03
CA LEU A 271 12.47 -12.69 3.02
C LEU A 271 13.05 -12.69 4.44
N SER A 272 12.48 -11.92 5.38
CA SER A 272 12.93 -11.95 6.78
C SER A 272 12.85 -13.35 7.40
N ARG A 273 11.84 -14.16 7.06
CA ARG A 273 11.70 -15.55 7.53
C ARG A 273 12.67 -16.48 6.81
N ILE A 274 12.80 -16.36 5.49
CA ILE A 274 13.74 -17.16 4.70
C ILE A 274 15.18 -16.99 5.19
N THR A 275 15.56 -15.76 5.55
CA THR A 275 16.91 -15.45 6.03
C THR A 275 17.05 -15.51 7.56
N ALA A 276 15.97 -15.77 8.31
CA ALA A 276 15.92 -15.65 9.77
C ALA A 276 16.54 -14.33 10.27
N LEU A 277 16.13 -13.20 9.68
CA LEU A 277 16.64 -11.87 10.02
C LEU A 277 15.83 -11.25 11.15
N TYR A 278 16.37 -11.29 12.38
CA TYR A 278 15.75 -10.72 13.57
C TYR A 278 16.17 -9.25 13.74
N ALA A 279 15.63 -8.37 12.90
CA ALA A 279 15.99 -6.95 12.86
C ALA A 279 14.77 -6.01 12.80
N PRO A 280 14.88 -4.75 13.26
CA PRO A 280 13.80 -3.79 13.16
C PRO A 280 13.43 -3.55 11.69
N GLN A 281 12.16 -3.75 11.34
CA GLN A 281 11.68 -3.69 9.95
C GLN A 281 11.97 -2.34 9.28
N ALA A 282 11.84 -1.23 10.03
CA ALA A 282 11.99 0.12 9.49
C ALA A 282 13.45 0.60 9.42
N ALA A 283 14.42 -0.18 9.91
CA ALA A 283 15.82 0.21 9.84
C ALA A 283 16.33 0.19 8.40
N LYS A 284 17.09 1.23 8.02
CA LYS A 284 17.64 1.36 6.65
C LYS A 284 18.52 0.16 6.28
N ALA A 285 19.31 -0.34 7.24
CA ALA A 285 20.17 -1.51 7.03
C ALA A 285 19.33 -2.77 6.73
N THR A 286 18.27 -3.03 7.51
CA THR A 286 17.31 -4.13 7.27
C THR A 286 16.69 -4.03 5.88
N THR A 287 16.18 -2.85 5.52
CA THR A 287 15.57 -2.65 4.20
C THR A 287 16.59 -2.89 3.09
N LYS A 288 17.78 -2.27 3.16
CA LYS A 288 18.85 -2.44 2.17
C LYS A 288 19.24 -3.92 2.00
N PHE A 289 19.39 -4.64 3.11
CA PHE A 289 19.70 -6.06 3.11
C PHE A 289 18.62 -6.86 2.36
N LEU A 290 17.34 -6.71 2.73
CA LEU A 290 16.25 -7.47 2.09
C LEU A 290 16.09 -7.14 0.60
N TRP A 291 16.30 -5.87 0.20
CA TRP A 291 16.32 -5.50 -1.22
C TRP A 291 17.47 -6.16 -1.99
N SER A 292 18.65 -6.32 -1.37
CA SER A 292 19.78 -7.03 -1.99
C SER A 292 19.48 -8.53 -2.16
N ILE A 293 18.80 -9.15 -1.18
CA ILE A 293 18.37 -10.55 -1.28
C ILE A 293 17.34 -10.71 -2.40
N ALA A 294 16.34 -9.81 -2.47
CA ALA A 294 15.37 -9.82 -3.56
C ALA A 294 16.07 -9.72 -4.92
N ALA A 295 17.04 -8.80 -5.07
CA ALA A 295 17.79 -8.63 -6.32
C ALA A 295 18.58 -9.87 -6.73
N ALA A 296 19.16 -10.58 -5.74
CA ALA A 296 19.89 -11.82 -5.99
C ALA A 296 18.96 -12.96 -6.43
N LEU A 297 17.76 -13.03 -5.85
CA LEU A 297 16.82 -14.13 -6.09
C LEU A 297 16.02 -14.00 -7.39
N VAL A 298 15.72 -12.79 -7.86
CA VAL A 298 14.89 -12.57 -9.06
C VAL A 298 15.56 -13.25 -10.27
N PRO A 299 14.89 -14.24 -10.91
CA PRO A 299 15.43 -14.94 -12.07
C PRO A 299 15.46 -14.06 -13.32
N GLN A 300 16.31 -14.41 -14.28
CA GLN A 300 16.29 -13.78 -15.61
C GLN A 300 15.03 -14.15 -16.39
N ASP A 301 14.59 -15.40 -16.26
CA ASP A 301 13.34 -15.87 -16.85
C ASP A 301 12.15 -15.54 -15.94
N ARG A 302 11.07 -15.02 -16.51
CA ARG A 302 9.81 -14.64 -15.82
C ARG A 302 9.98 -13.82 -14.52
N PRO A 303 10.76 -12.72 -14.49
CA PRO A 303 11.00 -11.93 -13.27
C PRO A 303 9.71 -11.36 -12.65
N GLY A 304 8.75 -10.95 -13.49
CA GLY A 304 7.44 -10.45 -13.05
C GLY A 304 6.61 -11.51 -12.34
N ASP A 305 6.60 -12.76 -12.81
CA ASP A 305 5.89 -13.85 -12.15
C ASP A 305 6.56 -14.24 -10.84
N PHE A 306 7.90 -14.25 -10.79
CA PHE A 306 8.63 -14.53 -9.56
C PHE A 306 8.31 -13.49 -8.47
N ASN A 307 8.33 -12.21 -8.81
CA ASN A 307 7.97 -11.13 -7.89
C ASN A 307 6.52 -11.25 -7.42
N GLN A 308 5.58 -11.53 -8.32
CA GLN A 308 4.18 -11.78 -7.96
C GLN A 308 4.02 -13.03 -7.09
N ALA A 309 4.80 -14.08 -7.32
CA ALA A 309 4.81 -15.29 -6.53
C ALA A 309 5.27 -15.03 -5.09
N LEU A 310 6.31 -14.22 -4.88
CA LEU A 310 6.74 -13.83 -3.54
C LEU A 310 5.65 -13.05 -2.79
N MET A 311 4.98 -12.12 -3.47
CA MET A 311 3.84 -11.38 -2.90
C MET A 311 2.67 -12.31 -2.56
N GLU A 312 2.31 -13.21 -3.47
CA GLU A 312 1.24 -14.19 -3.32
C GLU A 312 1.52 -15.14 -2.15
N LEU A 313 2.76 -15.62 -2.04
CA LEU A 313 3.21 -16.50 -0.97
C LEU A 313 3.06 -15.82 0.38
N GLY A 314 3.51 -14.57 0.50
CA GLY A 314 3.31 -13.77 1.70
C GLY A 314 1.83 -13.59 2.04
N ALA A 315 0.99 -13.31 1.03
CA ALA A 315 -0.43 -13.06 1.24
C ALA A 315 -1.23 -14.30 1.66
N THR A 316 -0.90 -15.49 1.14
CA THR A 316 -1.75 -16.68 1.24
C THR A 316 -1.19 -17.82 2.07
N VAL A 317 0.14 -17.93 2.21
CA VAL A 317 0.80 -19.05 2.91
C VAL A 317 1.61 -18.54 4.09
N CYS A 318 2.57 -17.66 3.84
CA CYS A 318 3.48 -17.10 4.83
C CYS A 318 2.84 -15.90 5.55
N LYS A 319 1.67 -16.11 6.18
CA LYS A 319 0.87 -15.03 6.77
C LYS A 319 1.49 -14.46 8.06
N PRO A 320 1.10 -13.25 8.50
CA PRO A 320 1.65 -12.61 9.70
C PRO A 320 1.43 -13.39 11.01
N ARG A 321 0.27 -14.06 11.16
CA ARG A 321 -0.12 -14.73 12.42
C ARG A 321 -0.23 -16.25 12.33
N GLU A 322 -0.55 -16.76 11.15
CA GLU A 322 -0.82 -18.18 10.90
C GLU A 322 -0.09 -18.56 9.61
N ALA A 323 1.23 -18.70 9.72
CA ALA A 323 2.01 -19.25 8.62
C ALA A 323 1.61 -20.72 8.43
N ASN A 324 1.59 -21.19 7.18
CA ASN A 324 1.40 -22.60 6.87
C ASN A 324 2.71 -23.15 6.30
N CYS A 325 3.70 -23.35 7.17
CA CYS A 325 5.04 -23.72 6.72
C CYS A 325 5.12 -25.13 6.12
N THR A 326 4.22 -26.04 6.50
CA THR A 326 4.19 -27.42 5.98
C THR A 326 3.80 -27.48 4.50
N SER A 327 2.92 -26.59 4.03
CA SER A 327 2.54 -26.48 2.61
C SER A 327 3.35 -25.42 1.84
N CYS A 328 4.32 -24.77 2.49
CA CYS A 328 5.09 -23.71 1.87
C CYS A 328 6.08 -24.30 0.84
N PRO A 329 6.06 -23.84 -0.43
CA PRO A 329 7.00 -24.32 -1.45
C PRO A 329 8.45 -23.94 -1.16
N LEU A 330 8.67 -23.00 -0.22
CA LEU A 330 9.98 -22.52 0.17
C LEU A 330 10.44 -23.03 1.54
N SER A 331 9.72 -23.99 2.15
CA SER A 331 10.04 -24.52 3.48
C SER A 331 11.49 -25.04 3.60
N LYS A 332 11.98 -25.74 2.57
CA LYS A 332 13.36 -26.27 2.48
C LYS A 332 14.43 -25.19 2.61
N TRP A 333 14.18 -23.98 2.08
CA TRP A 333 15.11 -22.85 2.12
C TRP A 333 14.77 -21.85 3.24
N CYS A 334 13.80 -22.14 4.10
CA CYS A 334 13.35 -21.21 5.12
C CYS A 334 14.13 -21.39 6.42
N ARG A 335 15.10 -20.51 6.68
CA ARG A 335 15.96 -20.60 7.87
C ARG A 335 15.18 -20.45 9.17
N ALA A 336 14.14 -19.60 9.22
CA ALA A 336 13.27 -19.52 10.39
C ALA A 336 12.51 -20.84 10.66
N TYR A 337 12.17 -21.59 9.60
CA TYR A 337 11.52 -22.89 9.75
C TYR A 337 12.51 -23.98 10.19
N GLN A 338 13.75 -23.95 9.67
CA GLN A 338 14.83 -24.82 10.15
C GLN A 338 15.13 -24.59 11.64
N GLU A 339 15.20 -23.33 12.08
CA GLU A 339 15.34 -23.01 13.51
C GLU A 339 14.17 -23.56 14.34
N LYS A 340 12.95 -23.46 13.82
CA LYS A 340 11.77 -24.04 14.47
C LYS A 340 11.85 -25.56 14.59
N GLN A 341 12.33 -26.25 13.55
CA GLN A 341 12.53 -27.71 13.58
C GLN A 341 13.55 -28.12 14.66
N VAL A 342 14.66 -27.39 14.74
CA VAL A 342 15.67 -27.60 15.80
C VAL A 342 15.06 -27.45 17.20
N LEU A 343 14.30 -26.39 17.44
CA LEU A 343 13.67 -26.16 18.74
C LEU A 343 12.70 -27.29 19.11
N CYS A 344 11.90 -27.79 18.16
CA CYS A 344 11.01 -28.92 18.41
C CYS A 344 11.77 -30.21 18.79
N VAL A 345 12.93 -30.47 18.17
CA VAL A 345 13.79 -31.61 18.53
C VAL A 345 14.34 -31.45 19.96
N LEU A 346 14.76 -30.23 20.32
CA LEU A 346 15.26 -29.93 21.66
C LEU A 346 14.17 -30.02 22.75
N GLU A 347 12.93 -29.70 22.42
CA GLU A 347 11.78 -29.76 23.34
C GLU A 347 11.17 -31.17 23.47
N GLY A 348 11.17 -31.95 22.38
CA GLY A 348 10.63 -33.32 22.34
C GLY A 348 11.55 -34.40 22.91
N GLY A 349 12.84 -34.10 23.12
CA GLY A 349 13.79 -35.01 23.74
C GLY A 349 13.65 -35.05 25.27
N GLN A 350 12.79 -35.93 25.80
CA GLN A 350 12.93 -36.39 27.19
C GLN A 350 14.30 -37.08 27.35
N GLN A 351 15.14 -36.51 28.23
CA GLN A 351 16.25 -37.17 28.94
C GLN A 351 16.99 -38.32 28.22
N THR A 352 17.66 -38.04 27.12
CA THR A 352 18.85 -38.83 26.77
C THR A 352 20.08 -37.97 26.99
N HIS A 353 21.01 -38.51 27.77
CA HIS A 353 22.20 -37.82 28.26
C HIS A 353 22.91 -37.00 27.16
N PRO A 354 23.19 -35.70 27.38
CA PRO A 354 24.01 -34.90 26.47
C PRO A 354 25.49 -35.28 26.69
N SER A 355 25.89 -36.48 26.27
CA SER A 355 27.26 -36.99 26.47
C SER A 355 28.06 -37.16 25.18
N ARG A 356 27.55 -36.80 23.99
CA ARG A 356 28.34 -36.86 22.74
C ARG A 356 28.44 -35.60 21.89
N LEU A 357 27.85 -34.47 22.29
CA LEU A 357 28.06 -33.16 21.63
C LEU A 357 28.79 -32.15 22.53
N LYS A 358 29.56 -32.63 23.51
CA LYS A 358 30.50 -31.76 24.22
C LYS A 358 31.79 -31.64 23.41
N ARG A 359 32.05 -30.40 23.01
CA ARG A 359 33.37 -29.78 22.79
C ARG A 359 33.92 -29.85 21.35
N ARG A 360 33.44 -28.90 20.53
CA ARG A 360 34.28 -27.96 19.77
C ARG A 360 33.49 -26.65 19.61
N VAL A 361 33.35 -25.91 20.71
CA VAL A 361 33.25 -24.45 20.59
C VAL A 361 34.68 -24.05 20.25
N VAL A 362 34.98 -23.92 18.97
CA VAL A 362 36.16 -23.17 18.55
C VAL A 362 35.71 -21.72 18.62
N ASP A 363 36.18 -21.02 19.64
CA ASP A 363 36.12 -19.56 19.76
C ASP A 363 37.00 -18.94 18.66
N ASP A 364 36.60 -19.08 17.39
CA ASP A 364 37.29 -18.53 16.21
C ASP A 364 36.34 -17.70 15.33
N GLU A 365 35.17 -17.30 15.83
CA GLU A 365 34.43 -16.23 15.14
C GLU A 365 35.04 -14.90 15.58
N ASP A 366 35.79 -14.29 14.67
CA ASP A 366 36.34 -12.95 14.83
C ASP A 366 35.19 -12.02 15.26
N ILE A 367 35.42 -11.19 16.28
CA ILE A 367 34.39 -10.28 16.80
C ILE A 367 33.88 -9.33 15.71
N GLU A 368 34.70 -9.11 14.67
CA GLU A 368 34.37 -8.32 13.48
C GLU A 368 33.39 -9.03 12.52
N ASP A 369 33.24 -10.36 12.61
CA ASP A 369 32.34 -11.15 11.75
C ASP A 369 30.92 -11.27 12.32
N VAL A 370 30.67 -10.83 13.56
CA VAL A 370 29.36 -10.93 14.20
C VAL A 370 28.34 -10.02 13.50
N CYS A 371 27.16 -10.59 13.20
CA CYS A 371 26.07 -9.90 12.55
C CYS A 371 25.59 -8.68 13.35
N ASN A 372 25.76 -7.50 12.77
CA ASN A 372 25.29 -6.23 13.32
C ASN A 372 23.87 -5.83 12.86
N LEU A 373 23.22 -6.67 12.04
CA LEU A 373 21.86 -6.45 11.58
C LEU A 373 20.84 -6.93 12.61
N CYS A 374 21.10 -8.08 13.23
CA CYS A 374 20.18 -8.70 14.17
C CYS A 374 20.27 -8.06 15.55
N GLN A 375 19.13 -7.95 16.22
CA GLN A 375 19.10 -7.73 17.67
C GLN A 375 19.41 -9.03 18.40
N PRO A 376 20.00 -8.97 19.61
CA PRO A 376 20.13 -10.16 20.46
C PRO A 376 18.76 -10.79 20.69
N LEU A 377 18.68 -12.10 20.52
CA LEU A 377 17.48 -12.87 20.83
C LEU A 377 17.69 -13.54 22.18
N GLU A 378 16.96 -13.13 23.21
CA GLU A 378 16.98 -13.80 24.51
C GLU A 378 16.50 -15.25 24.34
N SER A 379 17.11 -16.16 25.11
CA SER A 379 16.81 -17.59 25.05
C SER A 379 15.30 -17.83 25.14
N LEU A 380 14.71 -18.33 24.04
CA LEU A 380 13.27 -18.55 23.82
C LEU A 380 12.55 -19.45 24.86
N ARG A 381 13.28 -19.94 25.87
CA ARG A 381 12.74 -20.72 26.99
C ARG A 381 11.72 -19.97 27.86
N ALA A 382 11.58 -18.65 27.72
CA ALA A 382 10.69 -17.83 28.54
C ALA A 382 9.37 -17.40 27.87
N SER A 383 9.06 -17.86 26.64
CA SER A 383 7.86 -17.43 25.89
C SER A 383 6.99 -18.60 25.44
N SER A 384 6.75 -19.57 26.32
CA SER A 384 5.73 -20.60 26.17
C SER A 384 4.32 -20.00 26.32
N GLY A 385 3.86 -19.32 25.27
CA GLY A 385 2.51 -18.75 25.18
C GLY A 385 1.85 -18.81 23.81
N ALA A 386 2.54 -19.30 22.77
CA ALA A 386 1.97 -19.42 21.43
C ALA A 386 1.72 -20.90 21.09
N SER A 387 0.46 -21.33 21.24
CA SER A 387 -0.03 -22.68 20.88
C SER A 387 -0.09 -22.96 19.37
N SER A 388 0.63 -22.20 18.53
CA SER A 388 0.68 -22.42 17.08
C SER A 388 1.89 -23.27 16.69
N SER A 389 1.70 -24.24 15.81
CA SER A 389 2.75 -25.12 15.26
C SER A 389 3.93 -24.39 14.62
N ASP A 390 3.77 -23.11 14.25
CA ASP A 390 4.79 -22.27 13.61
C ASP A 390 5.28 -21.12 14.53
N GLY A 391 5.11 -21.24 15.86
CA GLY A 391 5.36 -20.16 16.83
C GLY A 391 6.72 -19.45 16.67
N HIS A 392 7.81 -20.21 16.50
CA HIS A 392 9.15 -19.64 16.30
C HIS A 392 9.30 -18.87 14.97
N VAL A 393 8.66 -19.31 13.89
CA VAL A 393 8.72 -18.60 12.60
C VAL A 393 8.10 -17.21 12.69
N LEU A 394 7.12 -17.04 13.57
CA LEU A 394 6.35 -15.80 13.70
C LEU A 394 7.09 -14.67 14.42
N ILE A 395 8.24 -14.95 15.06
CA ILE A 395 9.11 -13.89 15.62
C ILE A 395 9.76 -13.06 14.51
N TYR A 396 9.77 -13.58 13.28
CA TYR A 396 10.31 -12.93 12.10
C TYR A 396 9.18 -12.40 11.18
N PRO A 397 9.30 -11.16 10.67
CA PRO A 397 10.20 -10.11 11.15
C PRO A 397 9.79 -9.61 12.55
N MET A 398 10.70 -8.90 13.24
CA MET A 398 10.41 -8.24 14.51
C MET A 398 9.12 -7.41 14.43
N ALA A 399 8.32 -7.41 15.50
CA ALA A 399 7.08 -6.64 15.55
C ALA A 399 7.36 -5.15 15.26
N LYS A 400 6.55 -4.56 14.37
CA LYS A 400 6.67 -3.13 14.05
C LYS A 400 6.21 -2.29 15.23
N GLU A 401 7.07 -1.42 15.73
CA GLU A 401 6.70 -0.41 16.72
C GLU A 401 5.60 0.51 16.15
N ARG A 402 4.49 0.62 16.88
CA ARG A 402 3.36 1.47 16.51
C ARG A 402 3.39 2.73 17.36
N LYS A 403 3.63 3.89 16.72
CA LYS A 403 3.43 5.18 17.37
C LYS A 403 1.94 5.37 17.67
N LYS A 404 1.62 5.89 18.86
CA LYS A 404 0.23 6.28 19.18
C LYS A 404 -0.22 7.35 18.18
N PRO A 405 -1.42 7.21 17.59
CA PRO A 405 -1.94 8.23 16.67
C PRO A 405 -2.14 9.53 17.44
N ALA A 406 -1.80 10.66 16.82
CA ALA A 406 -2.09 11.96 17.40
C ALA A 406 -3.61 12.16 17.52
N LEU A 407 -4.05 12.88 18.55
CA LEU A 407 -5.46 13.24 18.73
C LEU A 407 -5.68 14.65 18.16
N ARG A 408 -6.81 14.86 17.49
CA ARG A 408 -7.25 16.19 17.03
C ARG A 408 -8.75 16.34 17.22
N GLU A 409 -9.17 17.57 17.48
CA GLU A 409 -10.59 17.93 17.47
C GLU A 409 -10.86 18.93 16.35
N VAL A 410 -12.02 18.80 15.72
CA VAL A 410 -12.47 19.66 14.62
C VAL A 410 -13.90 20.09 14.89
N ALA A 411 -14.17 21.39 14.82
CA ALA A 411 -15.55 21.89 14.80
C ALA A 411 -16.07 21.86 13.37
N VAL A 412 -17.28 21.34 13.16
CA VAL A 412 -17.94 21.27 11.85
C VAL A 412 -19.34 21.85 11.96
N SER A 413 -19.77 22.59 10.95
CA SER A 413 -21.12 23.12 10.88
C SER A 413 -21.83 22.69 9.61
N LEU A 414 -22.98 22.03 9.76
CA LEU A 414 -23.90 21.78 8.65
C LEU A 414 -24.74 23.03 8.45
N VAL A 415 -24.52 23.74 7.35
CA VAL A 415 -25.33 24.90 6.98
C VAL A 415 -26.31 24.47 5.92
N ILE A 416 -27.60 24.42 6.27
CA ILE A 416 -28.70 23.99 5.40
C ILE A 416 -29.53 25.21 5.03
N TRP A 417 -29.59 25.53 3.75
CA TRP A 417 -30.51 26.51 3.20
C TRP A 417 -31.84 25.85 2.81
N LYS A 418 -32.93 26.57 3.07
CA LYS A 418 -34.28 26.26 2.61
C LYS A 418 -34.93 27.50 1.99
N GLU A 419 -35.71 27.25 0.96
CA GLU A 419 -36.59 28.25 0.39
C GLU A 419 -37.68 28.65 1.39
N SER A 420 -37.91 29.95 1.54
CA SER A 420 -39.03 30.51 2.30
C SER A 420 -39.84 31.46 1.43
N ALA A 421 -41.16 31.53 1.67
CA ALA A 421 -42.03 32.46 0.96
C ALA A 421 -41.60 33.94 1.20
N PRO A 422 -41.86 34.86 0.24
CA PRO A 422 -41.68 36.30 0.44
C PRO A 422 -42.48 36.84 1.64
N GLU A 423 -42.05 37.96 2.23
CA GLU A 423 -42.51 38.52 3.52
C GLU A 423 -44.05 38.66 3.67
N ASP A 424 -44.83 38.70 2.59
CA ASP A 424 -46.29 38.95 2.61
C ASP A 424 -47.16 37.78 3.16
N GLN A 425 -46.59 36.61 3.50
CA GLN A 425 -47.35 35.45 4.01
C GLN A 425 -46.72 34.76 5.25
N MET A 426 -45.86 35.47 5.99
CA MET A 426 -44.90 34.83 6.90
C MET A 426 -45.39 34.55 8.33
N GLU A 427 -46.59 34.97 8.73
CA GLU A 427 -47.02 34.89 10.14
C GLU A 427 -47.56 33.53 10.62
N SER A 428 -47.79 32.53 9.75
CA SER A 428 -48.53 31.32 10.19
C SER A 428 -48.02 29.94 9.76
N SER A 429 -46.78 29.75 9.30
CA SER A 429 -46.40 28.46 8.67
C SER A 429 -44.96 27.95 8.91
N LEU A 430 -44.30 28.34 10.01
CA LEU A 430 -42.89 27.97 10.25
C LEU A 430 -42.62 26.99 11.40
N GLU A 431 -43.66 26.48 12.07
CA GLU A 431 -43.52 25.34 12.97
C GLU A 431 -44.09 24.10 12.27
N ASN A 432 -43.22 23.13 11.96
CA ASN A 432 -43.54 21.79 11.43
C ASN A 432 -43.71 21.62 9.91
N THR A 433 -43.05 22.39 9.04
CA THR A 433 -42.86 21.91 7.65
C THR A 433 -41.75 20.83 7.65
N PRO A 434 -42.06 19.54 7.38
CA PRO A 434 -41.05 18.50 7.33
C PRO A 434 -39.98 18.85 6.28
N LEU A 435 -38.72 18.55 6.57
CA LEU A 435 -37.62 18.77 5.63
C LEU A 435 -37.84 17.91 4.37
N SER A 436 -38.51 18.45 3.37
CA SER A 436 -38.46 17.93 2.01
C SER A 436 -37.04 18.18 1.50
N THR A 437 -36.20 17.14 1.44
CA THR A 437 -34.82 17.25 0.94
C THR A 437 -34.74 17.67 -0.54
N GLY A 438 -35.87 17.67 -1.26
CA GLY A 438 -35.98 18.12 -2.65
C GLY A 438 -35.78 19.62 -2.86
N GLN A 439 -36.00 20.46 -1.84
CA GLN A 439 -35.87 21.94 -1.94
C GLN A 439 -34.79 22.52 -1.02
N ALA A 440 -34.06 21.68 -0.30
CA ALA A 440 -32.98 22.12 0.60
C ALA A 440 -31.61 21.96 -0.06
N LYS A 441 -30.69 22.88 0.24
CA LYS A 441 -29.28 22.80 -0.18
C LYS A 441 -28.36 22.90 1.03
N ALA A 442 -27.27 22.15 1.04
CA ALA A 442 -26.22 22.24 2.06
C ALA A 442 -24.99 22.97 1.50
N LEU A 443 -24.37 23.78 2.35
CA LEU A 443 -23.13 24.48 2.01
C LEU A 443 -21.94 23.53 2.09
N LEU A 444 -21.18 23.42 1.00
CA LEU A 444 -19.91 22.71 0.95
C LEU A 444 -18.77 23.66 0.62
N ILE A 445 -17.58 23.40 1.16
CA ILE A 445 -16.33 24.10 0.89
C ILE A 445 -15.30 23.12 0.34
N LYS A 446 -14.55 23.52 -0.69
CA LYS A 446 -13.50 22.72 -1.31
C LYS A 446 -12.22 22.78 -0.48
N ARG A 447 -11.70 21.62 -0.03
CA ARG A 447 -10.43 21.54 0.71
C ARG A 447 -9.23 21.90 -0.18
N PRO A 448 -8.11 22.35 0.42
CA PRO A 448 -6.85 22.56 -0.31
C PRO A 448 -6.39 21.32 -1.10
N GLU A 449 -5.65 21.53 -2.18
CA GLU A 449 -5.10 20.45 -3.02
C GLU A 449 -3.98 19.65 -2.33
N LYS A 450 -3.52 20.09 -1.16
CA LYS A 450 -2.46 19.45 -0.38
C LYS A 450 -2.92 19.25 1.06
N GLY A 451 -2.44 18.17 1.68
CA GLY A 451 -2.74 17.83 3.07
C GLY A 451 -3.81 16.76 3.24
N LEU A 452 -4.40 16.70 4.44
CA LEU A 452 -5.41 15.70 4.80
C LEU A 452 -6.68 15.90 3.97
N LEU A 453 -7.17 14.83 3.33
CA LEU A 453 -8.37 14.82 2.47
C LEU A 453 -8.31 15.86 1.34
N ALA A 454 -7.13 16.05 0.76
CA ALA A 454 -6.88 17.04 -0.28
C ALA A 454 -7.87 16.97 -1.46
N GLY A 455 -8.37 18.14 -1.89
CA GLY A 455 -9.27 18.30 -3.04
C GLY A 455 -10.69 17.76 -2.88
N LEU A 456 -11.04 17.18 -1.72
CA LEU A 456 -12.41 16.76 -1.41
C LEU A 456 -13.27 17.95 -0.98
N TRP A 457 -14.58 17.79 -1.14
CA TRP A 457 -15.55 18.68 -0.51
C TRP A 457 -15.67 18.35 0.98
N GLU A 458 -16.04 19.35 1.77
CA GLU A 458 -16.38 19.22 3.18
C GLU A 458 -17.44 20.22 3.61
N PHE A 459 -18.10 19.92 4.73
CA PHE A 459 -18.86 20.94 5.44
C PHE A 459 -17.89 21.94 6.08
N PRO A 460 -18.28 23.23 6.21
CA PRO A 460 -17.48 24.25 6.88
C PRO A 460 -16.87 23.72 8.19
N SER A 461 -15.54 23.64 8.23
CA SER A 461 -14.80 23.03 9.33
C SER A 461 -13.62 23.86 9.77
N ILE A 462 -13.26 23.75 11.06
CA ILE A 462 -12.06 24.38 11.61
C ILE A 462 -11.37 23.47 12.63
N ASP A 463 -10.06 23.34 12.49
CA ASP A 463 -9.22 22.63 13.45
C ASP A 463 -9.24 23.38 14.80
N LEU A 464 -9.45 22.63 15.88
CA LEU A 464 -9.36 23.15 17.25
C LEU A 464 -7.95 22.90 17.77
N ALA A 465 -7.43 23.86 18.55
CA ALA A 465 -6.12 23.71 19.17
C ALA A 465 -6.13 22.51 20.14
N GLU A 466 -4.97 21.89 20.38
CA GLU A 466 -4.82 20.66 21.19
C GLU A 466 -5.26 20.79 22.67
N SER A 467 -5.72 21.97 23.10
CA SER A 467 -6.34 22.15 24.41
C SER A 467 -7.75 21.55 24.43
N ASN A 468 -7.99 20.60 25.33
CA ASN A 468 -9.28 19.93 25.56
C ASN A 468 -10.43 20.86 26.02
N ASP A 469 -10.24 22.18 26.02
CA ASP A 469 -11.10 23.17 26.69
C ASP A 469 -11.76 24.18 25.74
N SER A 470 -11.86 23.91 24.43
CA SER A 470 -12.70 24.79 23.61
C SER A 470 -14.15 24.66 24.07
N THR A 471 -14.76 25.75 24.53
CA THR A 471 -16.19 25.75 24.89
C THR A 471 -17.04 25.64 23.63
N ALA A 472 -18.30 25.20 23.76
CA ALA A 472 -19.23 25.15 22.63
C ALA A 472 -19.36 26.53 21.95
N ASP A 473 -19.36 27.61 22.74
CA ASP A 473 -19.42 28.98 22.27
C ASP A 473 -18.17 29.41 21.50
N GLU A 474 -16.97 29.00 21.94
CA GLU A 474 -15.74 29.30 21.21
C GLU A 474 -15.67 28.59 19.85
N ARG A 475 -16.07 27.31 19.81
CA ARG A 475 -16.19 26.56 18.54
C ARG A 475 -17.15 27.26 17.60
N GLN A 476 -18.28 27.71 18.14
CA GLN A 476 -19.32 28.39 17.38
C GLN A 476 -18.84 29.74 16.83
N LYS A 477 -18.21 30.59 17.65
CA LYS A 477 -17.63 31.87 17.20
C LYS A 477 -16.61 31.68 16.08
N LYS A 478 -15.79 30.63 16.16
CA LYS A 478 -14.80 30.28 15.13
C LYS A 478 -15.48 29.89 13.81
N ILE A 479 -16.53 29.08 13.87
CA ILE A 479 -17.35 28.71 12.70
C ILE A 479 -18.05 29.92 12.11
N GLU A 480 -18.69 30.77 12.92
CA GLU A 480 -19.37 31.96 12.43
C GLU A 480 -18.41 32.92 11.73
N ARG A 481 -17.18 33.05 12.24
CA ARG A 481 -16.12 33.81 11.56
C ARG A 481 -15.72 33.19 10.22
N LEU A 482 -15.72 31.86 10.10
CA LEU A 482 -15.48 31.17 8.83
C LEU A 482 -16.63 31.45 7.85
N LEU A 483 -17.89 31.32 8.29
CA LEU A 483 -19.08 31.59 7.47
C LEU A 483 -19.15 33.06 7.03
N GLY A 484 -18.70 33.98 7.88
CA GLY A 484 -18.47 35.40 7.57
C GLY A 484 -17.53 35.66 6.38
N LYS A 485 -16.67 34.70 6.03
CA LYS A 485 -15.78 34.77 4.86
C LYS A 485 -16.29 33.95 3.67
N THR A 486 -17.39 33.22 3.85
CA THR A 486 -17.92 32.30 2.84
C THR A 486 -19.23 32.82 2.26
N VAL A 487 -20.12 33.36 3.09
CA VAL A 487 -21.43 33.90 2.71
C VAL A 487 -21.38 35.42 2.77
N VAL A 488 -21.88 36.08 1.74
CA VAL A 488 -21.94 37.55 1.65
C VAL A 488 -22.98 38.06 2.65
N GLY A 489 -22.56 39.00 3.51
CA GLY A 489 -23.42 39.64 4.51
C GLY A 489 -23.85 38.73 5.66
N PHE A 490 -23.03 37.72 5.99
CA PHE A 490 -23.25 36.82 7.13
C PHE A 490 -23.10 37.53 8.47
N THR A 491 -24.18 37.51 9.27
CA THR A 491 -24.21 38.10 10.61
C THR A 491 -23.49 37.18 11.61
N THR A 492 -22.47 37.70 12.29
CA THR A 492 -21.79 37.01 13.39
C THR A 492 -22.52 37.23 14.72
N ALA A 493 -22.46 36.29 15.66
CA ALA A 493 -23.12 36.30 16.97
C ALA A 493 -24.63 35.96 16.95
N ILE A 494 -24.96 34.80 16.37
CA ILE A 494 -26.34 34.27 16.35
C ILE A 494 -26.76 33.87 17.77
N SER A 495 -27.87 34.37 18.31
CA SER A 495 -28.34 34.00 19.66
C SER A 495 -29.41 32.90 19.62
N SER A 496 -30.43 33.03 18.78
CA SER A 496 -31.48 32.03 18.56
C SER A 496 -32.07 32.07 17.15
N ARG A 497 -32.49 33.26 16.70
CA ARG A 497 -32.93 33.59 15.34
C ARG A 497 -32.38 34.97 14.99
N THR A 498 -31.72 35.10 13.84
CA THR A 498 -31.02 36.34 13.47
C THR A 498 -31.19 36.62 11.99
N GLU A 499 -31.44 37.87 11.63
CA GLU A 499 -31.57 38.29 10.23
C GLU A 499 -30.19 38.67 9.65
N GLY A 500 -29.99 38.33 8.39
CA GLY A 500 -28.86 38.78 7.58
C GLY A 500 -29.36 39.32 6.24
N VAL A 501 -28.50 40.03 5.53
CA VAL A 501 -28.81 40.62 4.21
C VAL A 501 -27.75 40.18 3.22
N SER A 502 -28.16 39.57 2.11
CA SER A 502 -27.28 39.19 1.00
C SER A 502 -27.88 39.70 -0.29
N ASP A 503 -27.13 40.51 -1.04
CA ASP A 503 -27.55 41.05 -2.34
C ASP A 503 -28.94 41.73 -2.32
N GLY A 504 -29.21 42.52 -1.27
CA GLY A 504 -30.48 43.21 -1.06
C GLY A 504 -31.63 42.35 -0.54
N SER A 505 -31.48 41.02 -0.51
CA SER A 505 -32.48 40.08 0.02
C SER A 505 -32.20 39.71 1.48
N LYS A 506 -33.21 39.79 2.34
CA LYS A 506 -33.10 39.34 3.74
C LYS A 506 -33.16 37.82 3.81
N TYR A 507 -32.42 37.25 4.75
CA TYR A 507 -32.50 35.84 5.10
C TYR A 507 -32.49 35.67 6.61
N GLN A 508 -33.16 34.63 7.09
CA GLN A 508 -33.22 34.28 8.50
C GLN A 508 -32.30 33.12 8.81
N ILE A 509 -31.42 33.29 9.80
CA ILE A 509 -30.56 32.24 10.32
C ILE A 509 -31.13 31.74 11.63
N GLN A 510 -31.26 30.42 11.76
CA GLN A 510 -31.70 29.76 12.98
C GLN A 510 -30.72 28.65 13.36
N ARG A 511 -30.38 28.58 14.65
CA ARG A 511 -29.64 27.43 15.19
C ARG A 511 -30.60 26.27 15.37
N SER A 512 -30.22 25.09 14.88
CA SER A 512 -31.00 23.89 15.17
C SER A 512 -30.82 23.53 16.65
N PRO A 513 -31.91 23.21 17.38
CA PRO A 513 -31.80 22.68 18.74
C PRO A 513 -31.24 21.24 18.76
N VAL A 514 -31.13 20.58 17.60
CA VAL A 514 -30.65 19.20 17.48
C VAL A 514 -29.18 19.12 17.89
N GLN A 515 -28.91 18.44 19.00
CA GLN A 515 -27.56 18.14 19.44
C GLN A 515 -27.07 16.86 18.75
N LEU A 516 -26.08 17.03 17.87
CA LEU A 516 -25.45 15.89 17.20
C LEU A 516 -24.40 15.24 18.09
N PRO A 517 -24.26 13.90 18.06
CA PRO A 517 -23.19 13.23 18.79
C PRO A 517 -21.82 13.58 18.23
N ASP A 518 -20.80 13.48 19.09
CA ASP A 518 -19.41 13.58 18.65
C ASP A 518 -19.06 12.42 17.71
N ILE A 519 -18.48 12.76 16.56
CA ILE A 519 -18.16 11.76 15.54
C ILE A 519 -16.67 11.51 15.53
N GLU A 520 -16.29 10.28 15.86
CA GLU A 520 -14.90 9.87 15.78
C GLU A 520 -14.56 9.27 14.41
N HIS A 521 -13.41 9.69 13.90
CA HIS A 521 -12.80 9.13 12.70
C HIS A 521 -11.32 8.84 12.91
N VAL A 522 -10.91 7.62 12.58
CA VAL A 522 -9.52 7.17 12.73
C VAL A 522 -8.87 7.10 11.36
N PHE A 523 -7.84 7.92 11.17
CA PHE A 523 -6.84 7.80 10.11
C PHE A 523 -5.64 7.00 10.62
N SER A 524 -4.76 6.55 9.73
CA SER A 524 -3.61 5.71 10.11
C SER A 524 -2.63 6.37 11.09
N HIS A 525 -2.58 7.70 11.10
CA HIS A 525 -1.64 8.49 11.89
C HIS A 525 -2.33 9.48 12.83
N LEU A 526 -3.67 9.51 12.84
CA LEU A 526 -4.46 10.54 13.50
C LEU A 526 -5.83 10.01 13.89
N ARG A 527 -6.30 10.33 15.09
CA ARG A 527 -7.70 10.15 15.50
C ARG A 527 -8.32 11.54 15.62
N VAL A 528 -9.39 11.78 14.88
CA VAL A 528 -10.09 13.05 14.83
C VAL A 528 -11.48 12.91 15.45
N THR A 529 -11.82 13.83 16.35
CA THR A 529 -13.16 13.97 16.92
C THR A 529 -13.83 15.20 16.30
N TYR A 530 -14.96 14.98 15.64
CA TYR A 530 -15.75 16.02 14.99
C TYR A 530 -16.89 16.47 15.91
N LYS A 531 -16.82 17.73 16.35
CA LYS A 531 -17.86 18.42 17.13
C LYS A 531 -18.79 19.14 16.16
N SER A 532 -19.99 18.61 15.96
CA SER A 532 -20.89 19.05 14.88
C SER A 532 -21.98 20.00 15.39
N SER A 533 -22.28 21.07 14.64
CA SER A 533 -23.44 21.95 14.85
C SER A 533 -24.26 22.10 13.57
N VAL A 534 -25.53 22.50 13.69
CA VAL A 534 -26.42 22.68 12.53
C VAL A 534 -26.99 24.09 12.52
N LEU A 535 -26.87 24.75 11.38
CA LEU A 535 -27.42 26.07 11.08
C LEU A 535 -28.41 25.96 9.94
N LEU A 536 -29.59 26.52 10.12
CA LEU A 536 -30.64 26.60 9.11
C LEU A 536 -30.71 28.03 8.59
N ILE A 537 -30.74 28.21 7.27
CA ILE A 537 -30.94 29.49 6.61
C ILE A 537 -32.24 29.42 5.81
N HIS A 538 -33.13 30.40 6.01
CA HIS A 538 -34.38 30.53 5.29
C HIS A 538 -34.37 31.84 4.49
N SER A 539 -34.58 31.72 3.18
CA SER A 539 -34.75 32.86 2.27
C SER A 539 -35.33 32.42 0.94
N PRO A 540 -35.92 33.32 0.13
CA PRO A 540 -36.45 32.99 -1.19
C PRO A 540 -35.38 32.38 -2.12
N THR A 541 -34.14 32.86 -2.03
CA THR A 541 -33.00 32.34 -2.80
C THR A 541 -31.82 32.05 -1.88
N PRO A 542 -30.92 31.10 -2.26
CA PRO A 542 -29.73 30.83 -1.46
C PRO A 542 -28.86 32.07 -1.33
N PRO A 543 -28.32 32.39 -0.13
CA PRO A 543 -27.43 33.51 0.04
C PRO A 543 -26.22 33.45 -0.89
N THR A 544 -25.80 34.61 -1.39
CA THR A 544 -24.65 34.72 -2.29
C THR A 544 -23.37 34.31 -1.59
N LEU A 545 -22.56 33.50 -2.26
CA LEU A 545 -21.26 33.06 -1.76
C LEU A 545 -20.17 34.05 -2.17
N GLN A 546 -19.20 34.31 -1.29
CA GLN A 546 -18.07 35.21 -1.59
C GLN A 546 -17.14 34.65 -2.66
N ASN A 547 -16.88 33.34 -2.63
CA ASN A 547 -16.04 32.62 -3.60
C ASN A 547 -16.79 31.38 -4.11
N PRO A 548 -17.79 31.54 -4.99
CA PRO A 548 -18.55 30.40 -5.51
C PRO A 548 -17.69 29.54 -6.46
N SER A 549 -17.87 28.22 -6.39
CA SER A 549 -17.40 27.32 -7.44
C SER A 549 -18.31 27.43 -8.65
N LEU A 550 -17.72 27.54 -9.85
CA LEU A 550 -18.47 27.56 -11.10
C LEU A 550 -18.69 26.11 -11.59
N PRO A 551 -19.84 25.81 -12.25
CA PRO A 551 -20.11 24.46 -12.77
C PRO A 551 -19.09 24.00 -13.83
N ASP A 552 -18.60 24.95 -14.64
CA ASP A 552 -17.81 24.65 -15.85
C ASP A 552 -16.30 24.58 -15.60
N ARG A 553 -15.85 24.70 -14.34
CA ARG A 553 -14.42 24.67 -13.99
C ARG A 553 -14.18 23.87 -12.72
N PRO A 554 -13.04 23.17 -12.61
CA PRO A 554 -12.62 22.53 -11.37
C PRO A 554 -12.63 23.51 -10.20
N ALA A 555 -13.20 23.09 -9.08
CA ALA A 555 -13.29 23.93 -7.88
C ALA A 555 -11.91 24.14 -7.26
N ALA A 556 -11.53 25.40 -7.03
CA ALA A 556 -10.30 25.76 -6.35
C ALA A 556 -10.44 25.72 -4.82
N SER A 557 -9.31 25.62 -4.11
CA SER A 557 -9.26 25.63 -2.65
C SER A 557 -10.02 26.81 -2.04
N GLY A 558 -10.91 26.53 -1.09
CA GLY A 558 -11.69 27.56 -0.38
C GLY A 558 -12.91 28.07 -1.13
N GLN A 559 -13.14 27.62 -2.38
CA GLN A 559 -14.41 27.87 -3.05
C GLN A 559 -15.55 27.09 -2.38
N ALA A 560 -16.76 27.64 -2.46
CA ALA A 560 -17.94 27.08 -1.85
C ALA A 560 -19.06 26.84 -2.86
N ILE A 561 -19.98 25.93 -2.53
CA ILE A 561 -21.15 25.63 -3.35
C ILE A 561 -22.36 25.29 -2.46
N TRP A 562 -23.54 25.66 -2.94
CA TRP A 562 -24.81 25.14 -2.43
C TRP A 562 -25.16 23.85 -3.16
N SER A 563 -24.94 22.70 -2.51
CA SER A 563 -25.23 21.38 -3.06
C SER A 563 -26.63 20.91 -2.65
N PRO A 564 -27.45 20.35 -3.54
CA PRO A 564 -28.73 19.74 -3.16
C PRO A 564 -28.54 18.70 -2.06
N CYS A 565 -29.42 18.71 -1.06
CA CYS A 565 -29.33 17.78 0.08
C CYS A 565 -29.40 16.30 -0.34
N ASN A 566 -30.17 16.00 -1.41
CA ASN A 566 -30.26 14.65 -1.98
C ASN A 566 -28.93 14.13 -2.54
N ASP A 567 -28.03 15.03 -2.95
CA ASP A 567 -26.78 14.68 -3.63
C ASP A 567 -25.58 14.63 -2.67
N ILE A 568 -25.78 14.88 -1.38
CA ILE A 568 -24.65 15.00 -0.44
C ILE A 568 -23.88 13.69 -0.26
N LEU A 569 -24.57 12.55 -0.25
CA LEU A 569 -23.93 11.25 -0.08
C LEU A 569 -23.23 10.77 -1.37
N THR A 570 -23.68 11.24 -2.52
CA THR A 570 -23.06 10.97 -3.84
C THR A 570 -21.91 11.94 -4.12
N ALA A 571 -21.96 13.17 -3.58
CA ALA A 571 -20.91 14.15 -3.69
C ALA A 571 -19.54 13.62 -3.22
N ASN A 572 -18.47 14.16 -3.80
CA ASN A 572 -17.08 13.82 -3.49
C ASN A 572 -16.62 14.40 -2.12
N LEU A 573 -17.34 13.98 -1.08
CA LEU A 573 -17.25 14.40 0.30
C LEU A 573 -16.36 13.42 1.09
N GLY A 574 -15.50 13.94 1.97
CA GLY A 574 -14.71 13.10 2.87
C GLY A 574 -15.58 12.17 3.74
N ASN A 575 -15.14 10.92 3.95
CA ASN A 575 -15.85 9.94 4.79
C ASN A 575 -16.26 10.47 6.18
N PRO A 576 -15.45 11.27 6.91
CA PRO A 576 -15.88 11.86 8.17
C PRO A 576 -17.12 12.76 8.00
N HIS A 577 -17.16 13.58 6.96
CA HIS A 577 -18.30 14.47 6.69
C HIS A 577 -19.53 13.68 6.22
N LYS A 578 -19.37 12.57 5.48
CA LYS A 578 -20.49 11.65 5.22
C LYS A 578 -21.09 11.06 6.50
N LYS A 579 -20.25 10.75 7.51
CA LYS A 579 -20.74 10.32 8.83
C LYS A 579 -21.50 11.45 9.54
N VAL A 580 -20.99 12.68 9.48
CA VAL A 580 -21.65 13.88 10.01
C VAL A 580 -23.03 14.07 9.39
N TRP A 581 -23.13 13.95 8.07
CA TRP A 581 -24.41 14.02 7.35
C TRP A 581 -25.39 12.92 7.80
N ASN A 582 -24.94 11.66 7.85
CA ASN A 582 -25.78 10.55 8.28
C ASN A 582 -26.25 10.71 9.72
N ALA A 583 -25.39 11.19 10.62
CA ALA A 583 -25.78 11.48 11.99
C ALA A 583 -26.84 12.57 12.07
N TRP A 584 -26.79 13.58 11.19
CA TRP A 584 -27.84 14.57 11.10
C TRP A 584 -29.15 13.95 10.61
N LEU A 585 -29.15 13.20 9.50
CA LEU A 585 -30.34 12.53 8.96
C LEU A 585 -31.04 11.63 10.00
N THR A 586 -30.29 10.96 10.88
CA THR A 586 -30.88 10.10 11.91
C THR A 586 -31.48 10.86 13.10
N HIS A 587 -31.07 12.11 13.36
CA HIS A 587 -31.48 12.89 14.54
C HIS A 587 -32.39 14.08 14.22
N SER A 588 -32.39 14.57 12.99
CA SER A 588 -33.56 15.24 12.43
C SER A 588 -34.61 14.16 12.17
N ASP A 589 -35.91 14.41 12.36
CA ASP A 589 -37.02 13.47 12.06
C ASP A 589 -37.17 13.12 10.56
N LEU A 590 -36.06 13.06 9.83
CA LEU A 590 -35.86 12.74 8.43
C LEU A 590 -35.35 11.32 8.28
N SER A 591 -36.12 10.37 8.81
CA SER A 591 -35.94 8.99 8.40
C SER A 591 -36.17 8.89 6.89
N PRO A 592 -35.23 8.35 6.10
CA PRO A 592 -35.53 7.93 4.75
C PRO A 592 -36.43 6.68 4.85
N SER A 593 -37.75 6.90 4.82
CA SER A 593 -38.66 5.83 4.44
C SER A 593 -38.27 5.38 3.03
N SER A 594 -37.79 4.13 2.95
CA SER A 594 -37.35 3.39 1.75
C SER A 594 -35.92 3.67 1.23
N ILE A 595 -34.94 3.03 1.86
CA ILE A 595 -33.76 2.51 1.13
C ILE A 595 -33.83 0.97 1.24
N PRO A 596 -33.82 0.20 0.13
CA PRO A 596 -33.79 -1.25 0.19
C PRO A 596 -32.53 -1.69 0.93
N SER A 597 -32.68 -2.56 1.92
CA SER A 597 -31.57 -3.08 2.70
C SER A 597 -30.60 -3.83 1.78
N SER A 598 -29.46 -3.22 1.48
CA SER A 598 -28.31 -3.96 0.98
C SER A 598 -27.82 -4.84 2.13
N SER A 599 -28.04 -6.14 1.97
CA SER A 599 -27.63 -7.22 2.84
C SER A 599 -26.18 -7.07 3.33
N LYS A 600 -26.01 -6.83 4.64
CA LYS A 600 -24.77 -7.23 5.33
C LYS A 600 -24.91 -8.70 5.73
N PRO A 601 -23.89 -9.54 5.49
CA PRO A 601 -23.93 -10.94 5.87
C PRO A 601 -23.88 -11.05 7.40
N ARG A 602 -24.92 -11.65 7.98
CA ARG A 602 -24.95 -12.02 9.40
C ARG A 602 -23.84 -13.03 9.67
N LYS A 603 -22.86 -12.63 10.50
CA LYS A 603 -22.01 -13.57 11.23
C LYS A 603 -22.91 -14.40 12.15
N ARG A 604 -23.21 -15.65 11.76
CA ARG A 604 -23.75 -16.65 12.69
C ARG A 604 -22.64 -17.05 13.66
N LYS A 605 -22.82 -16.71 14.94
CA LYS A 605 -22.17 -17.42 16.04
C LYS A 605 -22.81 -18.80 16.11
N SER A 606 -22.03 -19.85 15.87
CA SER A 606 -22.40 -21.22 16.18
C SER A 606 -22.17 -21.46 17.68
N SER A 607 -23.24 -21.45 18.45
CA SER A 607 -23.26 -22.04 19.79
C SER A 607 -23.78 -23.48 19.66
N ALA A 608 -23.04 -24.40 20.26
CA ALA A 608 -23.33 -25.80 20.40
C ALA A 608 -24.70 -26.07 21.04
N LEU A 609 -25.39 -27.14 20.60
CA LEU A 609 -25.75 -28.31 21.42
C LEU A 609 -26.68 -29.26 20.64
N ASN A 610 -26.35 -30.55 20.77
CA ASN A 610 -27.20 -31.76 20.73
C ASN A 610 -27.57 -32.39 19.38
N ASP A 611 -26.78 -33.44 19.07
CA ASP A 611 -27.24 -34.76 18.59
C ASP A 611 -28.21 -35.38 19.63
N PRO A 612 -29.33 -36.01 19.22
CA PRO A 612 -29.29 -37.48 19.17
C PRO A 612 -30.12 -38.12 18.03
N HIS A 613 -29.59 -39.23 17.52
CA HIS A 613 -30.29 -40.35 16.86
C HIS A 613 -30.96 -40.11 15.49
N ALA A 614 -30.25 -40.50 14.42
CA ALA A 614 -30.66 -41.52 13.42
C ALA A 614 -29.63 -41.61 12.29
#